data_AF-A0A955JIF8-F1
#
_entry.id   AF-A0A955JIF8-F1
#
_cell.length_a   1.000
_cell.length_b   1.000
_cell.length_c   1.000
_cell.angle_alpha   90.00
_cell.angle_beta   90.00
_cell.angle_gamma   90.00
#
_symmetry.space_group_name_H-M   'P 1'
#
loop_
_entity.id
_entity.type
_entity.pdbx_description
1 polymer ?
#
loop_
_entity_poly.entity_id
_entity_poly.type
_entity_poly.pdbx_seq_one_letter_code
_entity_poly.pdbx_strand_id
1 'polypeptide(L)'
;DGAAALYVAGLSLGVASVQECARAAKQKRPTAYTYLEELLKRGLCETAHVNGRRHIRMLNPERLKDELERNMAEAKTYLSDLVELYNDGGSTSRATVLEGMDGISRVYDEAANTNNLRVWSNVGTFHIDHAESFEFLAQVVEKRGITTRELIADTRESKRYSRLVAGIAGPTYHARTATVAGIVGDNFVFDDVVAFFHLERHNVSVVRVEDAQVAAGMKAMFDMAWKTARPFRSVKTFKNKGND
;
A
#
# COMPACT_ATOMS: atom_id res chain seq x y z
N ASP A 1 21.09 24.40 14.83
CA ASP A 1 21.09 25.87 15.08
C ASP A 1 22.44 26.46 15.45
N GLY A 2 23.11 25.99 16.50
CA GLY A 2 24.37 26.60 16.95
C GLY A 2 25.55 26.49 15.97
N ALA A 3 25.73 25.34 15.30
CA ALA A 3 26.75 25.17 14.27
C ALA A 3 26.51 26.04 13.04
N ALA A 4 25.25 26.20 12.61
CA ALA A 4 24.88 27.08 11.51
C ALA A 4 25.19 28.55 11.85
N ALA A 5 24.86 29.01 13.05
CA ALA A 5 25.19 30.35 13.51
C ALA A 5 26.72 30.59 13.55
N LEU A 6 27.50 29.60 13.99
CA LEU A 6 28.96 29.67 14.01
C LEU A 6 29.56 29.72 12.60
N TYR A 7 29.02 28.93 11.67
CA TYR A 7 29.43 28.90 10.27
C TYR A 7 29.17 30.25 9.58
N VAL A 8 27.97 30.81 9.73
CA VAL A 8 27.62 32.12 9.17
C VAL A 8 28.51 33.23 9.75
N ALA A 9 28.72 33.23 11.07
CA ALA A 9 29.62 34.18 11.71
C ALA A 9 31.07 34.06 11.18
N GLY A 10 31.56 32.83 11.02
CA GLY A 10 32.91 32.58 10.50
C GLY A 10 33.09 32.99 9.04
N LEU A 11 32.08 32.82 8.18
CA LEU A 11 32.11 33.31 6.79
C LEU A 11 32.28 34.83 6.74
N SER A 12 31.55 35.56 7.56
CA SER A 12 31.63 37.03 7.63
C SER A 12 32.98 37.54 8.16
N LEU A 13 33.62 36.77 9.04
CA LEU A 13 34.90 37.12 9.66
C LEU A 13 36.12 36.68 8.82
N GLY A 14 35.97 35.71 7.93
CA GLY A 14 37.08 35.13 7.17
C GLY A 14 37.95 34.22 8.03
N VAL A 15 39.25 34.54 8.16
CA VAL A 15 40.16 33.80 9.04
C VAL A 15 40.10 34.42 10.43
N ALA A 16 39.59 33.66 11.40
CA ALA A 16 39.35 34.16 12.75
C ALA A 16 39.65 33.10 13.81
N SER A 17 39.85 33.52 15.06
CA SER A 17 39.95 32.61 16.19
C SER A 17 38.57 32.03 16.54
N VAL A 18 38.56 30.85 17.18
CA VAL A 18 37.32 30.21 17.66
C VAL A 18 36.53 31.14 18.59
N GLN A 19 37.22 31.97 19.37
CA GLN A 19 36.59 32.90 20.30
C GLN A 19 35.89 34.06 19.60
N GLU A 20 36.47 34.58 18.52
CA GLU A 20 35.83 35.64 17.71
C GLU A 20 34.57 35.11 17.04
N CYS A 21 34.65 33.93 16.44
CA CYS A 21 33.48 33.26 15.86
C CYS A 21 32.41 32.97 16.92
N ALA A 22 32.79 32.46 18.10
CA ALA A 22 31.85 32.18 19.19
C ALA A 22 31.12 33.46 19.66
N ARG A 23 31.86 34.58 19.81
CA ARG A 23 31.28 35.86 20.20
C ARG A 23 30.30 36.38 19.14
N ALA A 24 30.69 36.36 17.88
CA ALA A 24 29.86 36.80 16.76
C ALA A 24 28.60 35.93 16.59
N ALA A 25 28.72 34.62 16.80
CA ALA A 25 27.62 33.67 16.77
C ALA A 25 26.78 33.63 18.05
N LYS A 26 27.11 34.46 19.06
CA LYS A 26 26.50 34.49 20.39
C LYS A 26 26.46 33.12 21.07
N GLN A 27 27.49 32.30 20.84
CA GLN A 27 27.64 30.97 21.43
C GLN A 27 28.59 30.99 22.63
N LYS A 28 28.32 30.14 23.62
CA LYS A 28 29.26 29.91 24.72
C LYS A 28 30.52 29.23 24.18
N ARG A 29 31.68 29.63 24.72
CA ARG A 29 33.01 29.14 24.30
C ARG A 29 33.12 27.61 24.24
N PRO A 30 32.70 26.85 25.26
CA PRO A 30 32.78 25.39 25.21
C PRO A 30 31.95 24.79 24.08
N THR A 31 30.73 25.31 23.87
CA THR A 31 29.81 24.83 22.83
C THR A 31 30.31 25.15 21.42
N ALA A 32 30.99 26.28 21.24
CA ALA A 32 31.59 26.64 19.96
C ALA A 32 32.69 25.66 19.52
N TYR A 33 33.42 25.03 20.45
CA TYR A 33 34.38 23.98 20.10
C TYR A 33 33.68 22.71 19.59
N THR A 34 32.57 22.31 20.21
CA THR A 34 31.76 21.17 19.74
C THR A 34 31.21 21.41 18.34
N TYR A 35 30.67 22.61 18.09
CA TYR A 35 30.19 22.97 16.75
C TYR A 35 31.31 23.08 15.73
N LEU A 36 32.50 23.54 16.14
CA LEU A 36 33.65 23.57 15.26
C LEU A 36 34.09 22.17 14.86
N GLU A 37 34.11 21.21 15.78
CA GLU A 37 34.42 19.81 15.46
C GLU A 37 33.41 19.23 14.47
N GLU A 38 32.13 19.53 14.63
CA GLU A 38 31.09 19.15 13.66
C GLU A 38 31.38 19.73 12.27
N LEU A 39 31.64 21.04 12.17
CA LEU A 39 31.93 21.73 10.91
C LEU A 39 33.22 21.22 10.24
N LEU A 40 34.24 20.86 11.03
CA LEU A 40 35.47 20.22 10.53
C LEU A 40 35.17 18.84 9.94
N LYS A 41 34.42 18.00 10.64
CA LYS A 41 34.03 16.66 10.14
C LYS A 41 33.21 16.74 8.86
N ARG A 42 32.35 17.75 8.76
CA ARG A 42 31.52 18.01 7.57
C ARG A 42 32.29 18.65 6.41
N GLY A 43 33.57 19.00 6.61
CA GLY A 43 34.40 19.62 5.57
C GLY A 43 33.97 21.05 5.21
N LEU A 44 33.29 21.72 6.15
CA LEU A 44 32.81 23.11 6.04
C LEU A 44 33.73 24.11 6.75
N CYS A 45 34.74 23.62 7.45
CA CYS A 45 35.73 24.43 8.13
C CYS A 45 37.11 23.80 7.96
N GLU A 46 38.16 24.61 7.98
CA GLU A 46 39.55 24.18 8.07
C GLU A 46 40.31 24.96 9.15
N THR A 47 41.42 24.38 9.60
CA THR A 47 42.33 25.07 10.51
C THR A 47 43.36 25.87 9.72
N ALA A 48 43.61 27.09 10.15
CA ALA A 48 44.65 27.97 9.62
C ALA A 48 45.67 28.30 10.71
N HIS A 49 46.91 28.57 10.33
CA HIS A 49 47.93 29.07 11.26
C HIS A 49 48.30 30.49 10.88
N VAL A 50 48.03 31.44 11.77
CA VAL A 50 48.38 32.85 11.59
C VAL A 50 49.23 33.26 12.77
N ASN A 51 50.46 33.72 12.51
CA ASN A 51 51.42 34.16 13.54
C ASN A 51 51.64 33.12 14.65
N GLY A 52 51.76 31.83 14.29
CA GLY A 52 51.97 30.74 15.24
C GLY A 52 50.74 30.36 16.08
N ARG A 53 49.57 30.97 15.83
CA ARG A 53 48.32 30.67 16.54
C ARG A 53 47.29 30.01 15.63
N ARG A 54 46.58 29.02 16.18
CA ARG A 54 45.51 28.29 15.49
C ARG A 54 44.29 29.20 15.30
N HIS A 55 43.94 29.41 14.04
CA HIS A 55 42.73 30.07 13.56
C HIS A 55 41.88 29.05 12.80
N ILE A 56 40.68 29.46 12.45
CA ILE A 56 39.75 28.69 11.65
C ILE A 56 39.29 29.52 10.46
N ARG A 57 38.93 28.83 9.39
CA ARG A 57 38.35 29.42 8.19
C ARG A 57 37.16 28.57 7.76
N MET A 58 36.02 29.22 7.56
CA MET A 58 34.85 28.56 6.97
C MET A 58 35.06 28.44 5.46
N LEU A 59 34.69 27.30 4.91
CA LEU A 59 34.87 26.96 3.50
C LEU A 59 33.63 27.37 2.68
N ASN A 60 33.71 27.24 1.36
CA ASN A 60 32.64 27.65 0.44
C ASN A 60 31.33 26.88 0.74
N PRO A 61 30.17 27.57 0.90
CA PRO A 61 28.85 26.95 1.06
C PRO A 61 28.46 25.95 -0.03
N GLU A 62 29.01 26.04 -1.24
CA GLU A 62 28.77 25.05 -2.31
C GLU A 62 29.10 23.62 -1.87
N ARG A 63 30.00 23.43 -0.90
CA ARG A 63 30.32 22.11 -0.31
C ARG A 63 29.12 21.44 0.37
N LEU A 64 28.11 22.21 0.80
CA LEU A 64 26.85 21.64 1.31
C LEU A 64 26.12 20.85 0.23
N LYS A 65 26.23 21.27 -1.04
CA LYS A 65 25.63 20.54 -2.16
C LYS A 65 26.28 19.18 -2.32
N ASP A 66 27.62 19.14 -2.30
CA ASP A 66 28.39 17.89 -2.38
C ASP A 66 28.13 16.97 -1.18
N GLU A 67 27.92 17.53 0.02
CA GLU A 67 27.48 16.79 1.21
C GLU A 67 26.10 16.15 1.00
N LEU A 68 25.12 16.92 0.53
CA LEU A 68 23.76 16.43 0.29
C LEU A 68 23.70 15.37 -0.82
N GLU A 69 24.44 15.56 -1.91
CA GLU A 69 24.50 14.60 -3.02
C GLU A 69 25.13 13.28 -2.58
N ARG A 70 26.22 13.32 -1.79
CA ARG A 70 26.83 12.11 -1.22
C ARG A 70 25.90 11.41 -0.25
N ASN A 71 25.29 12.13 0.68
CA ASN A 71 24.34 11.56 1.64
C ASN A 71 23.14 10.92 0.92
N MET A 72 22.64 11.54 -0.16
CA MET A 72 21.57 10.98 -0.97
C MET A 72 22.00 9.70 -1.70
N ALA A 73 23.22 9.66 -2.24
CA ALA A 73 23.75 8.47 -2.90
C ALA A 73 23.96 7.31 -1.90
N GLU A 74 24.51 7.59 -0.71
CA GLU A 74 24.65 6.60 0.36
C GLU A 74 23.28 6.11 0.84
N ALA A 75 22.34 7.01 1.10
CA ALA A 75 20.99 6.64 1.50
C ALA A 75 20.32 5.74 0.46
N LYS A 76 20.44 6.06 -0.84
CA LYS A 76 19.92 5.21 -1.93
C LYS A 76 20.53 3.82 -1.95
N THR A 77 21.80 3.68 -1.57
CA THR A 77 22.50 2.39 -1.54
C THR A 77 21.88 1.47 -0.49
N TYR A 78 21.56 1.99 0.70
CA TYR A 78 20.99 1.20 1.78
C TYR A 78 19.45 1.13 1.75
N LEU A 79 18.78 2.03 1.02
CA LEU A 79 17.33 2.10 1.02
C LEU A 79 16.68 0.83 0.49
N SER A 80 17.27 0.21 -0.55
CA SER A 80 16.76 -1.06 -1.09
C SER A 80 16.77 -2.15 -0.03
N ASP A 81 17.91 -2.36 0.63
CA ASP A 81 18.08 -3.36 1.68
C ASP A 81 17.15 -3.09 2.87
N LEU A 82 16.95 -1.82 3.25
CA LEU A 82 16.01 -1.44 4.32
C LEU A 82 14.55 -1.67 3.94
N VAL A 83 14.18 -1.49 2.67
CA VAL A 83 12.84 -1.81 2.14
C VAL A 83 12.64 -3.32 2.12
N GLU A 84 13.65 -4.09 1.73
CA GLU A 84 13.62 -5.56 1.79
C GLU A 84 13.48 -6.04 3.23
N LEU A 85 14.26 -5.51 4.18
CA LEU A 85 14.13 -5.83 5.60
C LEU A 85 12.77 -5.41 6.18
N TYR A 86 12.20 -4.31 5.72
CA TYR A 86 10.84 -3.91 6.09
C TYR A 86 9.79 -4.90 5.59
N ASN A 87 9.98 -5.44 4.38
CA ASN A 87 9.09 -6.44 3.80
C ASN A 87 9.28 -7.83 4.43
N ASP A 88 10.51 -8.20 4.81
CA ASP A 88 10.86 -9.49 5.42
C ASP A 88 10.62 -9.53 6.95
N GLY A 89 10.57 -8.38 7.62
CA GLY A 89 10.77 -8.24 9.06
C GLY A 89 9.58 -8.45 10.00
N GLY A 90 8.39 -8.88 9.56
CA GLY A 90 7.34 -9.18 10.54
C GLY A 90 6.01 -9.63 9.98
N SER A 91 5.62 -10.87 10.34
CA SER A 91 4.23 -11.36 10.33
C SER A 91 3.45 -10.95 9.07
N THR A 92 3.53 -11.78 8.05
CA THR A 92 2.80 -11.71 6.76
C THR A 92 1.28 -11.65 6.89
N SER A 93 0.73 -11.66 8.11
CA SER A 93 -0.69 -11.50 8.40
C SER A 93 -1.01 -10.06 8.79
N ARG A 94 -1.63 -9.31 7.88
CA ARG A 94 -2.19 -7.98 8.15
C ARG A 94 -3.71 -8.04 8.07
N ALA A 95 -4.37 -7.98 9.22
CA ALA A 95 -5.81 -7.74 9.30
C ALA A 95 -6.08 -6.24 9.47
N THR A 96 -6.92 -5.66 8.63
CA THR A 96 -7.28 -4.24 8.65
C THR A 96 -8.78 -4.10 8.45
N VAL A 97 -9.40 -3.16 9.17
CA VAL A 97 -10.78 -2.74 8.93
C VAL A 97 -10.72 -1.49 8.07
N LEU A 98 -11.27 -1.58 6.87
CA LEU A 98 -11.39 -0.46 5.94
C LEU A 98 -12.81 0.11 6.05
N GLU A 99 -12.93 1.37 6.45
CA GLU A 99 -14.24 1.99 6.71
C GLU A 99 -14.80 2.68 5.46
N GLY A 100 -16.13 2.70 5.36
CA GLY A 100 -16.87 3.44 4.35
C GLY A 100 -16.73 2.88 2.93
N MET A 101 -17.22 3.67 1.97
CA MET A 101 -17.21 3.33 0.55
C MET A 101 -15.79 3.25 -0.01
N ASP A 102 -14.87 4.09 0.47
CA ASP A 102 -13.47 4.08 0.04
C ASP A 102 -12.81 2.74 0.36
N GLY A 103 -13.16 2.14 1.51
CA GLY A 103 -12.70 0.81 1.88
C GLY A 103 -13.18 -0.28 0.93
N ILE A 104 -14.43 -0.19 0.48
CA ILE A 104 -15.00 -1.10 -0.51
C ILE A 104 -14.31 -0.92 -1.86
N SER A 105 -14.21 0.32 -2.36
CA SER A 105 -13.57 0.65 -3.64
C SER A 105 -12.14 0.13 -3.71
N ARG A 106 -11.37 0.28 -2.62
CA ARG A 106 -10.01 -0.24 -2.54
C ARG A 106 -9.93 -1.75 -2.73
N VAL A 107 -10.81 -2.53 -2.09
CA VAL A 107 -10.80 -3.99 -2.26
C VAL A 107 -11.25 -4.39 -3.67
N TYR A 108 -12.21 -3.67 -4.25
CA TYR A 108 -12.63 -3.88 -5.63
C TYR A 108 -11.50 -3.59 -6.63
N ASP A 109 -10.72 -2.53 -6.41
CA ASP A 109 -9.54 -2.20 -7.22
C ASP A 109 -8.43 -3.26 -7.10
N GLU A 110 -8.21 -3.80 -5.90
CA GLU A 110 -7.28 -4.91 -5.68
C GLU A 110 -7.75 -6.19 -6.40
N ALA A 111 -9.04 -6.54 -6.26
CA ALA A 111 -9.64 -7.68 -6.94
C ALA A 111 -9.63 -7.51 -8.47
N ALA A 112 -9.77 -6.29 -8.99
CA ALA A 112 -9.65 -5.96 -10.40
C ALA A 112 -8.24 -6.23 -10.97
N ASN A 113 -7.24 -6.44 -10.10
CA ASN A 113 -5.85 -6.72 -10.46
C ASN A 113 -5.42 -8.19 -10.34
N THR A 114 -6.31 -9.07 -9.86
CA THR A 114 -6.00 -10.50 -9.74
C THR A 114 -6.26 -11.28 -11.03
N ASN A 115 -5.79 -12.53 -11.06
CA ASN A 115 -6.11 -13.50 -12.12
C ASN A 115 -7.23 -14.47 -11.73
N ASN A 116 -7.46 -14.67 -10.43
CA ASN A 116 -8.44 -15.64 -9.92
C ASN A 116 -9.22 -15.05 -8.75
N LEU A 117 -10.53 -14.94 -8.91
CA LEU A 117 -11.42 -14.37 -7.90
C LEU A 117 -12.44 -15.43 -7.44
N ARG A 118 -12.55 -15.59 -6.12
CA ARG A 118 -13.60 -16.39 -5.47
C ARG A 118 -14.52 -15.46 -4.68
N VAL A 119 -15.82 -15.63 -4.82
CA VAL A 119 -16.83 -14.74 -4.24
C VAL A 119 -17.90 -15.53 -3.51
N TRP A 120 -18.26 -15.13 -2.29
CA TRP A 120 -19.52 -15.54 -1.65
C TRP A 120 -20.43 -14.33 -1.55
N SER A 121 -21.58 -14.36 -2.22
CA SER A 121 -22.45 -13.20 -2.31
C SER A 121 -23.89 -13.48 -1.89
N ASN A 122 -24.47 -12.50 -1.20
CA ASN A 122 -25.90 -12.40 -0.97
C ASN A 122 -26.34 -10.94 -1.09
N VAL A 123 -26.70 -10.52 -2.30
CA VAL A 123 -27.15 -9.15 -2.57
C VAL A 123 -28.42 -8.77 -1.79
N GLY A 124 -29.18 -9.75 -1.30
CA GLY A 124 -30.36 -9.51 -0.46
C GLY A 124 -30.02 -8.92 0.91
N THR A 125 -28.75 -8.96 1.34
CA THR A 125 -28.31 -8.38 2.62
C THR A 125 -27.67 -7.00 2.46
N PHE A 126 -27.71 -6.40 1.27
CA PHE A 126 -27.09 -5.09 1.05
C PHE A 126 -28.07 -4.01 1.46
N HIS A 127 -27.65 -3.13 2.38
CA HIS A 127 -28.44 -1.98 2.81
C HIS A 127 -27.95 -0.65 2.22
N ILE A 128 -27.04 -0.75 1.25
CA ILE A 128 -26.50 0.35 0.47
C ILE A 128 -26.59 0.01 -1.02
N ASP A 129 -26.79 1.03 -1.85
CA ASP A 129 -26.65 0.86 -3.30
C ASP A 129 -25.17 0.95 -3.67
N HIS A 130 -24.67 -0.09 -4.32
CA HIS A 130 -23.29 -0.19 -4.80
C HIS A 130 -23.26 -0.75 -6.23
N ALA A 131 -24.28 -0.39 -7.02
CA ALA A 131 -24.46 -0.73 -8.43
C ALA A 131 -23.15 -0.70 -9.25
N GLU A 132 -22.50 0.45 -9.15
CA GLU A 132 -21.42 0.83 -10.07
C GLU A 132 -20.17 -0.04 -9.92
N SER A 133 -19.83 -0.44 -8.69
CA SER A 133 -18.56 -1.13 -8.45
C SER A 133 -18.58 -2.59 -8.88
N PHE A 134 -19.72 -3.27 -8.80
CA PHE A 134 -19.82 -4.61 -9.36
C PHE A 134 -19.94 -4.58 -10.89
N GLU A 135 -20.57 -3.57 -11.47
CA GLU A 135 -20.58 -3.41 -12.93
C GLU A 135 -19.16 -3.15 -13.43
N PHE A 136 -18.42 -2.29 -12.74
CA PHE A 136 -16.99 -2.07 -12.96
C PHE A 136 -16.21 -3.39 -12.87
N LEU A 137 -16.33 -4.13 -11.78
CA LEU A 137 -15.58 -5.39 -11.62
C LEU A 137 -15.96 -6.41 -12.67
N ALA A 138 -17.24 -6.53 -13.02
CA ALA A 138 -17.70 -7.43 -14.09
C ALA A 138 -17.09 -7.04 -15.45
N GLN A 139 -17.03 -5.75 -15.79
CA GLN A 139 -16.37 -5.28 -17.01
C GLN A 139 -14.87 -5.60 -17.01
N VAL A 140 -14.19 -5.43 -15.86
CA VAL A 140 -12.76 -5.76 -15.74
C VAL A 140 -12.52 -7.27 -15.86
N VAL A 141 -13.40 -8.09 -15.28
CA VAL A 141 -13.34 -9.56 -15.39
C VAL A 141 -13.37 -9.99 -16.85
N GLU A 142 -14.27 -9.43 -17.65
CA GLU A 142 -14.35 -9.70 -19.09
C GLU A 142 -13.09 -9.24 -19.82
N LYS A 143 -12.71 -7.96 -19.63
CA LYS A 143 -11.60 -7.33 -20.33
C LYS A 143 -10.25 -8.00 -20.07
N ARG A 144 -10.03 -8.47 -18.85
CA ARG A 144 -8.76 -9.08 -18.41
C ARG A 144 -8.79 -10.61 -18.40
N GLY A 145 -9.95 -11.23 -18.64
CA GLY A 145 -10.11 -12.68 -18.55
C GLY A 145 -9.88 -13.23 -17.14
N ILE A 146 -10.29 -12.49 -16.10
CA ILE A 146 -10.16 -12.95 -14.71
C ILE A 146 -11.04 -14.18 -14.54
N THR A 147 -10.49 -15.27 -13.99
CA THR A 147 -11.28 -16.47 -13.69
C THR A 147 -12.04 -16.25 -12.40
N THR A 148 -13.36 -16.10 -12.50
CA THR A 148 -14.21 -15.77 -11.35
C THR A 148 -15.15 -16.93 -11.04
N ARG A 149 -15.18 -17.34 -9.77
CA ARG A 149 -16.12 -18.32 -9.23
C ARG A 149 -16.94 -17.71 -8.10
N GLU A 150 -18.25 -17.68 -8.27
CA GLU A 150 -19.17 -17.10 -7.28
C GLU A 150 -20.13 -18.14 -6.69
N LEU A 151 -20.17 -18.22 -5.37
CA LEU A 151 -21.20 -18.93 -4.61
C LEU A 151 -22.28 -17.95 -4.19
N ILE A 152 -23.44 -18.05 -4.84
CA ILE A 152 -24.58 -17.17 -4.58
C ILE A 152 -25.55 -17.79 -3.57
N ALA A 153 -26.12 -16.96 -2.70
CA ALA A 153 -27.24 -17.38 -1.86
C ALA A 153 -28.43 -17.88 -2.70
N ASP A 154 -29.19 -18.85 -2.19
CA ASP A 154 -30.37 -19.41 -2.87
C ASP A 154 -31.60 -18.49 -2.75
N THR A 155 -31.45 -17.23 -3.17
CA THR A 155 -32.50 -16.21 -3.15
C THR A 155 -32.84 -15.74 -4.57
N ARG A 156 -34.03 -15.16 -4.74
CA ARG A 156 -34.47 -14.64 -6.05
C ARG A 156 -33.60 -13.46 -6.47
N GLU A 157 -33.25 -12.58 -5.54
CA GLU A 157 -32.41 -11.40 -5.77
C GLU A 157 -31.00 -11.82 -6.22
N SER A 158 -30.32 -12.70 -5.48
CA SER A 158 -28.96 -13.16 -5.82
C SER A 158 -28.91 -13.85 -7.18
N LYS A 159 -29.89 -14.70 -7.49
CA LYS A 159 -30.00 -15.32 -8.82
C LYS A 159 -30.26 -14.32 -9.93
N ARG A 160 -31.10 -13.30 -9.71
CA ARG A 160 -31.36 -12.24 -10.71
C ARG A 160 -30.08 -11.47 -10.99
N TYR A 161 -29.39 -11.09 -9.93
CA TYR A 161 -28.18 -10.30 -9.98
C TYR A 161 -27.01 -11.04 -10.64
N SER A 162 -26.75 -12.28 -10.24
CA SER A 162 -25.69 -13.10 -10.83
C SER A 162 -25.90 -13.36 -12.34
N ARG A 163 -27.15 -13.36 -12.84
CA ARG A 163 -27.41 -13.36 -14.30
C ARG A 163 -26.98 -12.07 -14.99
N LEU A 164 -27.17 -10.91 -14.34
CA LEU A 164 -26.72 -9.62 -14.87
C LEU A 164 -25.20 -9.60 -14.96
N VAL A 165 -24.53 -9.93 -13.85
CA VAL A 165 -23.06 -10.01 -13.78
C VAL A 165 -22.51 -10.97 -14.82
N ALA A 166 -23.07 -12.17 -14.95
CA ALA A 166 -22.66 -13.13 -15.98
C ALA A 166 -22.80 -12.60 -17.41
N GLY A 167 -23.78 -11.72 -17.66
CA GLY A 167 -23.98 -11.09 -18.96
C GLY A 167 -22.89 -10.09 -19.31
N ILE A 168 -22.24 -9.49 -18.30
CA ILE A 168 -21.17 -8.49 -18.44
C ILE A 168 -19.80 -9.16 -18.39
N ALA A 169 -19.55 -10.01 -17.39
CA ALA A 169 -18.26 -10.64 -17.08
C ALA A 169 -17.82 -11.72 -18.08
N GLY A 170 -18.73 -12.19 -18.93
CA GLY A 170 -18.40 -13.08 -20.02
C GLY A 170 -18.03 -14.51 -19.58
N PRO A 171 -17.22 -15.24 -20.39
CA PRO A 171 -17.09 -16.68 -20.28
C PRO A 171 -16.24 -17.17 -19.10
N THR A 172 -15.40 -16.31 -18.52
CA THR A 172 -14.51 -16.67 -17.39
C THR A 172 -15.20 -16.55 -16.04
N TYR A 173 -16.44 -16.06 -16.02
CA TYR A 173 -17.27 -16.00 -14.83
C TYR A 173 -18.18 -17.23 -14.72
N HIS A 174 -18.12 -17.88 -13.57
CA HIS A 174 -18.93 -19.04 -13.24
C HIS A 174 -19.59 -18.83 -11.89
N ALA A 175 -20.89 -19.11 -11.80
CA ALA A 175 -21.62 -19.07 -10.55
C ALA A 175 -22.26 -20.42 -10.23
N ARG A 176 -22.44 -20.70 -8.94
CA ARG A 176 -23.20 -21.84 -8.41
C ARG A 176 -24.04 -21.39 -7.22
N THR A 177 -25.18 -22.03 -7.04
CA THR A 177 -26.08 -21.71 -5.92
C THR A 177 -25.65 -22.50 -4.69
N ALA A 178 -25.42 -21.81 -3.58
CA ALA A 178 -25.10 -22.42 -2.30
C ALA A 178 -26.20 -23.37 -1.81
N THR A 179 -25.80 -24.42 -1.10
CA THR A 179 -26.72 -25.43 -0.52
C THR A 179 -27.04 -25.16 0.95
N VAL A 180 -26.46 -24.12 1.53
CA VAL A 180 -26.64 -23.72 2.93
C VAL A 180 -27.09 -22.27 3.00
N ALA A 181 -27.80 -21.91 4.07
CA ALA A 181 -28.09 -20.53 4.42
C ALA A 181 -26.85 -19.86 5.07
N GLY A 182 -26.95 -18.55 5.34
CA GLY A 182 -25.93 -17.84 6.13
C GLY A 182 -24.85 -17.11 5.33
N ILE A 183 -24.93 -17.09 3.99
CA ILE A 183 -24.11 -16.16 3.21
C ILE A 183 -24.63 -14.74 3.45
N VAL A 184 -23.74 -13.84 3.84
CA VAL A 184 -24.00 -12.42 4.11
C VAL A 184 -22.96 -11.59 3.37
N GLY A 185 -23.38 -10.46 2.82
CA GLY A 185 -22.47 -9.53 2.16
C GLY A 185 -21.92 -10.08 0.85
N ASP A 186 -20.77 -9.55 0.44
CA ASP A 186 -20.08 -9.88 -0.80
C ASP A 186 -18.60 -10.16 -0.52
N ASN A 187 -18.25 -11.38 -0.14
CA ASN A 187 -16.93 -11.68 0.43
C ASN A 187 -15.99 -12.22 -0.64
N PHE A 188 -14.77 -11.69 -0.71
CA PHE A 188 -13.79 -12.02 -1.75
C PHE A 188 -12.61 -12.81 -1.19
N VAL A 189 -12.09 -13.72 -2.02
CA VAL A 189 -10.79 -14.37 -1.83
C VAL A 189 -10.04 -14.38 -3.15
N PHE A 190 -8.88 -13.74 -3.17
CA PHE A 190 -8.00 -13.60 -4.33
C PHE A 190 -6.57 -13.47 -3.83
N ASP A 191 -5.59 -13.98 -4.59
CA ASP A 191 -4.17 -13.96 -4.21
C ASP A 191 -3.98 -14.30 -2.73
N ASP A 192 -3.25 -13.51 -1.94
CA ASP A 192 -3.08 -13.74 -0.50
C ASP A 192 -4.05 -12.93 0.36
N VAL A 193 -5.19 -12.52 -0.20
CA VAL A 193 -6.18 -11.63 0.44
C VAL A 193 -7.53 -12.31 0.62
N VAL A 194 -8.12 -12.08 1.79
CA VAL A 194 -9.50 -12.39 2.15
C VAL A 194 -10.19 -11.11 2.58
N ALA A 195 -11.34 -10.79 2.01
CA ALA A 195 -12.09 -9.59 2.33
C ALA A 195 -13.54 -9.94 2.70
N PHE A 196 -13.95 -9.53 3.90
CA PHE A 196 -15.31 -9.71 4.40
C PHE A 196 -16.03 -8.36 4.44
N PHE A 197 -17.11 -8.25 3.68
CA PHE A 197 -17.81 -6.99 3.49
C PHE A 197 -19.01 -6.89 4.43
N HIS A 198 -19.04 -5.84 5.23
CA HIS A 198 -20.17 -5.46 6.06
C HIS A 198 -20.87 -4.26 5.42
N LEU A 199 -21.99 -4.52 4.75
CA LEU A 199 -22.70 -3.58 3.88
C LEU A 199 -23.98 -3.06 4.54
N GLU A 200 -23.87 -2.59 5.79
CA GLU A 200 -24.99 -2.08 6.57
C GLU A 200 -25.07 -0.54 6.52
N ARG A 201 -26.28 0.02 6.42
CA ARG A 201 -26.53 1.44 6.06
C ARG A 201 -25.77 2.46 6.92
N HIS A 202 -25.57 2.14 8.19
CA HIS A 202 -24.90 3.02 9.17
C HIS A 202 -23.54 2.49 9.61
N ASN A 203 -23.09 1.37 9.04
CA ASN A 203 -21.83 0.74 9.37
C ASN A 203 -21.29 0.00 8.14
N VAL A 204 -20.71 0.76 7.22
CA VAL A 204 -20.10 0.20 6.01
C VAL A 204 -18.62 -0.02 6.29
N SER A 205 -18.15 -1.26 6.18
CA SER A 205 -16.74 -1.59 6.34
C SER A 205 -16.34 -2.90 5.66
N VAL A 206 -15.04 -3.09 5.47
CA VAL A 206 -14.45 -4.32 4.97
C VAL A 206 -13.36 -4.80 5.91
N VAL A 207 -13.50 -6.01 6.45
CA VAL A 207 -12.41 -6.68 7.16
C VAL A 207 -11.53 -7.33 6.10
N ARG A 208 -10.37 -6.72 5.83
CA ARG A 208 -9.38 -7.21 4.87
C ARG A 208 -8.26 -7.91 5.62
N VAL A 209 -7.99 -9.17 5.28
CA VAL A 209 -6.88 -9.96 5.81
C VAL A 209 -5.96 -10.32 4.65
N GLU A 210 -4.73 -9.83 4.71
CA GLU A 210 -3.65 -10.21 3.79
C GLU A 210 -2.73 -11.17 4.53
N ASP A 211 -2.84 -12.45 4.20
CA ASP A 211 -2.02 -13.55 4.72
C ASP A 211 -2.15 -14.77 3.81
N ALA A 212 -1.02 -15.30 3.33
CA ALA A 212 -0.99 -16.42 2.40
C ALA A 212 -1.59 -17.72 2.99
N GLN A 213 -1.39 -18.00 4.28
CA GLN A 213 -1.93 -19.21 4.92
C GLN A 213 -3.44 -19.10 5.15
N VAL A 214 -3.92 -17.94 5.60
CA VAL A 214 -5.37 -17.68 5.77
C VAL A 214 -6.07 -17.75 4.42
N ALA A 215 -5.51 -17.10 3.39
CA ALA A 215 -6.07 -17.14 2.04
C ALA A 215 -6.07 -18.56 1.47
N ALA A 216 -5.01 -19.34 1.66
CA ALA A 216 -4.97 -20.75 1.25
C ALA A 216 -6.08 -21.59 1.93
N GLY A 217 -6.27 -21.42 3.24
CA GLY A 217 -7.35 -22.07 3.98
C GLY A 217 -8.74 -21.69 3.47
N MET A 218 -8.99 -20.40 3.25
CA MET A 218 -10.26 -19.91 2.70
C MET A 218 -10.51 -20.39 1.26
N LYS A 219 -9.48 -20.43 0.39
CA LYS A 219 -9.58 -21.02 -0.95
C LYS A 219 -9.98 -22.50 -0.88
N ALA A 220 -9.40 -23.26 0.03
CA ALA A 220 -9.74 -24.67 0.22
C ALA A 220 -11.20 -24.85 0.69
N MET A 221 -11.65 -24.05 1.65
CA MET A 221 -13.05 -24.05 2.09
C MET A 221 -14.02 -23.66 0.97
N PHE A 222 -13.66 -22.64 0.17
CA PHE A 222 -14.42 -22.30 -1.04
C PHE A 222 -14.51 -23.48 -2.00
N ASP A 223 -13.38 -24.11 -2.32
CA ASP A 223 -13.32 -25.19 -3.29
C ASP A 223 -14.09 -26.44 -2.81
N MET A 224 -14.16 -26.67 -1.50
CA MET A 224 -15.06 -27.67 -0.91
C MET A 224 -16.54 -27.31 -1.12
N ALA A 225 -16.95 -26.10 -0.76
CA ALA A 225 -18.32 -25.63 -0.93
C ALA A 225 -18.73 -25.60 -2.41
N TRP A 226 -17.80 -25.24 -3.30
CA TRP A 226 -18.01 -25.23 -4.75
C TRP A 226 -18.40 -26.60 -5.30
N LYS A 227 -17.78 -27.68 -4.81
CA LYS A 227 -18.04 -29.04 -5.26
C LYS A 227 -19.48 -29.50 -4.93
N THR A 228 -20.03 -29.06 -3.81
CA THR A 228 -21.39 -29.44 -3.35
C THR A 228 -22.47 -28.46 -3.79
N ALA A 229 -22.10 -27.25 -4.21
CA ALA A 229 -23.03 -26.23 -4.68
C ALA A 229 -23.79 -26.67 -5.94
N ARG A 230 -25.05 -26.22 -6.05
CA ARG A 230 -25.94 -26.57 -7.16
C ARG A 230 -25.54 -25.81 -8.42
N PRO A 231 -25.61 -26.44 -9.61
CA PRO A 231 -25.41 -25.74 -10.86
C PRO A 231 -26.33 -24.52 -10.98
N PHE A 232 -25.77 -23.38 -11.34
CA PHE A 232 -26.51 -22.19 -11.70
C PHE A 232 -26.29 -21.90 -13.18
N ARG A 233 -27.39 -21.86 -13.95
CA ARG A 233 -27.34 -21.51 -15.37
C ARG A 233 -27.46 -20.00 -15.50
N SER A 234 -26.33 -19.34 -15.72
CA SER A 234 -26.32 -17.99 -16.28
C SER A 234 -26.82 -18.07 -17.74
N VAL A 235 -27.65 -17.12 -18.14
CA VAL A 235 -28.25 -17.14 -19.49
C VAL A 235 -27.22 -16.65 -20.49
N LYS A 236 -26.41 -17.58 -21.00
CA LYS A 236 -25.88 -17.68 -22.38
C LYS A 236 -25.07 -18.98 -22.46
N THR A 237 -25.77 -20.08 -22.64
CA THR A 237 -25.17 -21.24 -23.29
C THR A 237 -24.81 -20.77 -24.70
N PHE A 238 -23.53 -20.48 -24.94
CA PHE A 238 -23.04 -20.38 -26.31
C PHE A 238 -23.36 -21.72 -26.97
N LYS A 239 -24.39 -21.72 -27.82
CA LYS A 239 -24.59 -22.78 -28.78
C LYS A 239 -23.32 -22.80 -29.61
N ASN A 240 -22.47 -23.80 -29.37
CA ASN A 240 -21.59 -24.32 -30.39
C ASN A 240 -22.51 -24.69 -31.55
N LYS A 241 -22.63 -23.80 -32.55
CA LYS A 241 -23.01 -24.24 -33.89
C LYS A 241 -21.81 -25.03 -34.36
N GLY A 242 -21.89 -26.34 -34.20
CA GLY A 242 -21.04 -27.25 -34.96
C GLY A 242 -21.21 -26.90 -36.44
N ASN A 243 -20.07 -26.79 -37.11
CA ASN A 243 -20.01 -27.03 -38.54
C ASN A 243 -20.47 -28.48 -38.75
N ASP A 244 -21.65 -28.63 -39.34
CA ASP A 244 -21.98 -29.66 -40.30
C ASP A 244 -22.56 -28.94 -41.53
#